data_AF-A0A9J7MP24-F1
#
_entry.id   AF-A0A9J7MP24-F1
#
_cell.length_a   1.000
_cell.length_b   1.000
_cell.length_c   1.000
_cell.angle_alpha   90.00
_cell.angle_beta   90.00
_cell.angle_gamma   90.00
#
_symmetry.space_group_name_H-M   'P 1'
#
loop_
_entity.id
_entity.type
_entity.pdbx_description
1 polymer ?
#
loop_
_entity_poly.entity_id
_entity_poly.type
_entity_poly.pdbx_seq_one_letter_code
_entity_poly.pdbx_strand_id
1 'polypeptide(L)'
;MRTSSNRVQPSVCSRYSTRRRLAPKSLKGRDSKNIGNTMKTTVVLALLSLVSVEGWLFSEDAEWNDLRVTWGLNQLFSSTVFDSLPRTESDALAEGWVDFSRGAKCDDSFYRGSRYIKDNDPAVMLLFDKNGYVAGIQMGALKAELPADLPSDAMKNMWNDDGDMYVITAYFVNPATVCTGRSEALFTLEGTGEGLYIQNGPNPQYDYDLIPRDEADIGTTLWTQGECFYTMGQHYWYNVTADMSCEDFFPVFLLYNSGRLNGFGWNIKAYLGSPRYEHPTTDVLDMFFKVIPECFFAEADPRGATTQHIYMDSSPSFNFC
;
A
#
# COMPACT_ATOMS: atom_id res chain seq x y z
N MET A 1 63.61 22.23 1.20
CA MET A 1 64.13 22.29 2.57
C MET A 1 63.10 21.69 3.52
N ARG A 2 63.53 20.66 4.28
CA ARG A 2 63.02 20.11 5.55
C ARG A 2 61.53 19.73 5.65
N THR A 3 61.14 18.45 5.60
CA THR A 3 61.33 17.31 6.55
C THR A 3 60.49 17.35 7.83
N SER A 4 59.70 16.27 7.99
CA SER A 4 59.57 15.40 9.19
C SER A 4 58.80 15.98 10.40
N SER A 5 58.01 15.27 11.21
CA SER A 5 57.82 13.84 11.55
C SER A 5 57.61 13.81 13.08
N ASN A 6 56.78 12.88 13.57
CA ASN A 6 56.67 12.44 14.97
C ASN A 6 56.06 13.47 15.93
N ARG A 7 55.36 13.12 17.01
CA ARG A 7 55.57 12.07 18.04
C ARG A 7 54.36 12.26 19.01
N VAL A 8 53.76 11.32 19.76
CA VAL A 8 54.23 10.51 20.88
C VAL A 8 52.96 9.83 21.49
N GLN A 9 52.99 8.53 21.80
CA GLN A 9 52.38 7.96 23.01
C GLN A 9 53.52 7.66 24.01
N PRO A 10 53.31 7.77 25.34
CA PRO A 10 53.18 6.57 26.20
C PRO A 10 52.08 6.76 27.29
N SER A 11 51.33 5.75 27.77
CA SER A 11 51.64 4.52 28.52
C SER A 11 51.69 4.68 30.06
N VAL A 12 50.81 3.91 30.76
CA VAL A 12 51.09 3.02 31.93
C VAL A 12 50.58 3.39 33.35
N CYS A 13 49.82 2.41 33.92
CA CYS A 13 49.58 1.97 35.32
C CYS A 13 48.89 2.91 36.33
N SER A 14 48.04 2.45 37.28
CA SER A 14 48.19 1.28 38.16
C SER A 14 46.85 0.77 38.77
N ARG A 15 46.94 -0.44 39.33
CA ARG A 15 45.97 -1.41 39.88
C ARG A 15 45.50 -1.12 41.31
N TYR A 16 44.37 -1.73 41.71
CA TYR A 16 44.10 -2.48 42.97
C TYR A 16 42.79 -3.29 42.72
N SER A 17 42.72 -4.64 42.64
CA SER A 17 42.97 -5.78 43.57
C SER A 17 42.17 -5.68 44.88
N THR A 18 41.15 -6.51 45.16
CA THR A 18 41.28 -7.90 45.69
C THR A 18 39.88 -8.55 45.79
N ARG A 19 39.63 -9.73 45.18
CA ARG A 19 39.57 -11.10 45.75
C ARG A 19 38.67 -11.33 46.99
N ARG A 20 37.73 -12.30 46.86
CA ARG A 20 37.55 -13.43 47.80
C ARG A 20 36.79 -14.60 47.13
N ARG A 21 37.47 -15.76 47.03
CA ARG A 21 36.93 -17.13 46.93
C ARG A 21 37.51 -17.89 48.12
N LEU A 22 36.73 -18.72 48.79
CA LEU A 22 37.20 -19.93 49.47
C LEU A 22 36.08 -20.98 49.46
N ALA A 23 36.49 -22.24 49.26
CA ALA A 23 35.68 -23.44 49.07
C ALA A 23 35.68 -24.32 50.37
N PRO A 24 35.64 -25.68 50.31
CA PRO A 24 34.48 -26.53 50.53
C PRO A 24 34.62 -27.47 51.76
N LYS A 25 33.60 -28.28 52.10
CA LYS A 25 33.75 -29.49 52.94
C LYS A 25 32.83 -30.62 52.48
N SER A 26 33.40 -31.83 52.41
CA SER A 26 32.71 -33.13 52.27
C SER A 26 32.59 -33.82 53.63
N LEU A 27 31.72 -34.84 53.73
CA LEU A 27 31.90 -36.00 54.61
C LEU A 27 31.00 -37.17 54.17
N LYS A 28 31.44 -38.39 54.52
CA LYS A 28 31.15 -39.72 53.96
C LYS A 28 29.91 -40.43 54.56
N GLY A 29 29.23 -41.23 53.71
CA GLY A 29 29.12 -42.71 53.83
C GLY A 29 28.04 -43.37 54.73
N ARG A 30 27.20 -44.26 54.14
CA ARG A 30 27.02 -45.67 54.54
C ARG A 30 26.09 -46.47 53.60
N ASP A 31 26.45 -47.73 53.40
CA ASP A 31 25.81 -48.77 52.59
C ASP A 31 24.47 -49.31 53.15
N SER A 32 23.59 -49.78 52.26
CA SER A 32 22.90 -51.09 52.40
C SER A 32 22.25 -51.55 51.08
N LYS A 33 22.73 -52.70 50.60
CA LYS A 33 22.08 -53.79 49.81
C LYS A 33 20.56 -53.96 50.10
N ASN A 34 19.67 -54.54 49.29
CA ASN A 34 19.63 -55.16 47.95
C ASN A 34 18.17 -55.65 47.72
N ILE A 35 17.87 -56.19 46.54
CA ILE A 35 16.73 -57.07 46.14
C ILE A 35 15.54 -56.36 45.49
N GLY A 36 15.32 -56.68 44.20
CA GLY A 36 14.27 -56.11 43.36
C GLY A 36 13.03 -56.99 43.20
N ASN A 37 12.05 -56.46 42.46
CA ASN A 37 11.22 -57.21 41.53
C ASN A 37 10.39 -56.25 40.66
N THR A 38 10.60 -56.35 39.34
CA THR A 38 9.60 -56.38 38.26
C THR A 38 8.20 -55.82 38.53
N MET A 39 7.81 -54.70 37.89
CA MET A 39 6.54 -54.57 37.15
C MET A 39 6.35 -53.21 36.45
N LYS A 40 6.20 -53.28 35.13
CA LYS A 40 5.27 -52.53 34.28
C LYS A 40 5.37 -51.00 34.23
N THR A 41 6.10 -50.56 33.21
CA THR A 41 5.75 -49.42 32.33
C THR A 41 4.24 -49.37 32.05
N THR A 42 3.56 -48.26 32.33
CA THR A 42 2.40 -47.68 31.57
C THR A 42 1.95 -46.36 32.23
N VAL A 43 2.15 -45.27 31.49
CA VAL A 43 1.33 -44.02 31.37
C VAL A 43 0.99 -43.23 32.65
N VAL A 44 1.58 -42.04 32.79
CA VAL A 44 0.86 -40.73 32.78
C VAL A 44 1.84 -39.66 32.29
N LEU A 45 1.78 -39.33 31.00
CA LEU A 45 2.38 -38.11 30.44
C LEU A 45 1.42 -37.57 29.37
N ALA A 46 0.25 -37.18 29.85
CA ALA A 46 -0.74 -36.44 29.09
C ALA A 46 -1.16 -35.28 29.99
N LEU A 47 -0.61 -34.10 29.72
CA LEU A 47 -1.11 -32.75 30.06
C LEU A 47 0.02 -31.71 29.90
N LEU A 48 0.51 -31.54 28.67
CA LEU A 48 1.26 -30.35 28.24
C LEU A 48 0.91 -29.99 26.77
N SER A 49 -0.34 -30.25 26.37
CA SER A 49 -0.87 -29.93 25.04
C SER A 49 -2.18 -29.13 25.13
N LEU A 50 -2.15 -28.08 25.95
CA LEU A 50 -3.14 -27.02 26.11
C LEU A 50 -2.28 -25.81 26.55
N VAL A 51 -2.07 -24.72 25.83
CA VAL A 51 -2.78 -24.04 24.74
C VAL A 51 -1.71 -23.26 23.98
N SER A 52 -1.44 -23.63 22.72
CA SER A 52 -0.59 -22.83 21.81
C SER A 52 -1.28 -22.67 20.46
N VAL A 53 -2.61 -22.59 20.48
CA VAL A 53 -3.43 -22.56 19.27
C VAL A 53 -4.53 -21.50 19.38
N GLU A 54 -4.24 -20.33 19.96
CA GLU A 54 -5.18 -19.19 19.94
C GLU A 54 -4.48 -17.83 19.75
N GLY A 55 -3.29 -17.81 19.13
CA GLY A 55 -2.64 -16.56 18.71
C GLY A 55 -2.83 -16.20 17.23
N TRP A 56 -3.57 -17.02 16.48
CA TRP A 56 -3.66 -16.96 15.01
C TRP A 56 -5.10 -17.08 14.48
N LEU A 57 -6.11 -17.00 15.37
CA LEU A 57 -7.53 -17.15 15.00
C LEU A 57 -8.34 -15.85 15.08
N PHE A 58 -7.71 -14.74 15.47
CA PHE A 58 -8.28 -13.40 15.40
C PHE A 58 -7.17 -12.42 15.03
N SER A 59 -6.90 -12.28 13.73
CA SER A 59 -6.44 -10.97 13.26
C SER A 59 -7.66 -10.06 13.44
N GLU A 60 -7.70 -9.29 14.53
CA GLU A 60 -8.75 -8.28 14.74
C GLU A 60 -8.61 -7.10 13.77
N ASP A 61 -7.51 -7.04 13.02
CA ASP A 61 -7.27 -6.02 12.02
C ASP A 61 -8.03 -6.34 10.73
N ALA A 62 -8.74 -5.35 10.21
CA ALA A 62 -9.36 -5.39 8.89
C ALA A 62 -8.34 -5.77 7.81
N GLU A 63 -8.77 -6.45 6.75
CA GLU A 63 -7.87 -6.80 5.64
C GLU A 63 -7.21 -5.56 5.03
N TRP A 64 -7.98 -4.48 4.88
CA TRP A 64 -7.45 -3.18 4.47
C TRP A 64 -7.11 -2.33 5.70
N ASN A 65 -6.02 -2.71 6.39
CA ASN A 65 -5.62 -2.10 7.66
C ASN A 65 -4.77 -0.83 7.53
N ASP A 66 -4.43 -0.36 6.33
CA ASP A 66 -3.63 0.85 6.13
C ASP A 66 -3.97 1.52 4.78
N LEU A 67 -3.34 2.66 4.50
CA LEU A 67 -3.38 3.30 3.20
C LEU A 67 -2.01 3.88 2.89
N ARG A 68 -1.38 3.44 1.81
CA ARG A 68 -0.02 3.83 1.43
C ARG A 68 0.08 4.14 -0.04
N VAL A 69 1.02 5.00 -0.40
CA VAL A 69 1.29 5.33 -1.80
C VAL A 69 2.77 5.33 -2.12
N THR A 70 3.05 5.34 -3.43
CA THR A 70 4.39 5.39 -4.02
C THR A 70 5.14 4.07 -3.83
N TRP A 71 5.50 3.45 -4.93
CA TRP A 71 6.42 2.34 -4.95
C TRP A 71 7.86 2.81 -5.22
N GLY A 72 8.85 2.09 -4.69
CA GLY A 72 10.24 2.28 -5.09
C GLY A 72 11.17 1.23 -4.53
N LEU A 73 12.33 1.06 -5.18
CA LEU A 73 13.35 0.09 -4.78
C LEU A 73 14.13 0.53 -3.53
N ASN A 74 14.19 1.83 -3.25
CA ASN A 74 14.94 2.38 -2.12
C ASN A 74 14.11 2.45 -0.83
N GLN A 75 13.57 1.30 -0.40
CA GLN A 75 12.65 1.23 0.75
C GLN A 75 13.30 1.61 2.09
N LEU A 76 14.62 1.45 2.24
CA LEU A 76 15.32 1.67 3.52
C LEU A 76 15.71 3.13 3.76
N PHE A 77 15.81 3.95 2.72
CA PHE A 77 16.36 5.31 2.82
C PHE A 77 15.47 6.38 2.15
N SER A 78 14.35 5.99 1.53
CA SER A 78 13.38 6.93 1.00
C SER A 78 12.26 7.18 2.00
N SER A 79 11.93 8.45 2.25
CA SER A 79 10.74 8.84 3.01
C SER A 79 9.47 8.86 2.16
N THR A 80 9.56 8.65 0.85
CA THR A 80 8.40 8.67 -0.06
C THR A 80 7.92 7.28 -0.42
N VAL A 81 8.77 6.26 -0.29
CA VAL A 81 8.39 4.88 -0.65
C VAL A 81 7.47 4.30 0.41
N PHE A 82 6.30 3.83 -0.02
CA PHE A 82 5.22 3.35 0.84
C PHE A 82 4.80 4.37 1.90
N ASP A 83 4.77 5.64 1.51
CA ASP A 83 4.36 6.74 2.38
C ASP A 83 2.94 6.51 2.88
N SER A 84 2.77 6.57 4.21
CA SER A 84 1.47 6.37 4.84
C SER A 84 0.59 7.58 4.62
N LEU A 85 -0.68 7.33 4.33
CA LEU A 85 -1.71 8.35 4.20
C LEU A 85 -2.64 8.31 5.42
N PRO A 86 -3.09 9.47 5.91
CA PRO A 86 -4.01 9.55 7.04
C PRO A 86 -5.36 8.93 6.64
N ARG A 87 -5.93 8.13 7.54
CA ARG A 87 -7.24 7.49 7.34
C ARG A 87 -8.38 8.17 8.11
N THR A 88 -8.05 9.22 8.86
CA THR A 88 -9.02 10.12 9.48
C THR A 88 -8.73 11.56 9.11
N GLU A 89 -9.77 12.39 9.01
CA GLU A 89 -9.67 13.83 8.76
C GLU A 89 -8.86 14.52 9.86
N SER A 90 -9.00 14.07 11.11
CA SER A 90 -8.20 14.58 12.23
C SER A 90 -6.71 14.32 12.09
N ASP A 91 -6.32 13.12 11.65
CA ASP A 91 -4.91 12.80 11.41
C ASP A 91 -4.38 13.58 10.21
N ALA A 92 -5.20 13.74 9.16
CA ALA A 92 -4.83 14.52 7.99
C ALA A 92 -4.55 15.98 8.34
N LEU A 93 -5.42 16.61 9.13
CA LEU A 93 -5.21 17.96 9.65
C LEU A 93 -3.94 18.05 10.51
N ALA A 94 -3.68 17.05 11.37
CA ALA A 94 -2.48 17.00 12.19
C ALA A 94 -1.19 16.86 11.37
N GLU A 95 -1.26 16.20 10.22
CA GLU A 95 -0.17 16.00 9.27
C GLU A 95 -0.02 17.14 8.24
N GLY A 96 -0.84 18.19 8.34
CA GLY A 96 -0.75 19.39 7.51
C GLY A 96 -1.51 19.32 6.18
N TRP A 97 -2.44 18.37 6.03
CA TRP A 97 -3.40 18.39 4.93
C TRP A 97 -4.40 19.53 5.13
N VAL A 98 -4.84 20.13 4.03
CA VAL A 98 -5.78 21.27 4.05
C VAL A 98 -7.01 20.98 3.21
N ASP A 99 -8.15 21.54 3.61
CA ASP A 99 -9.39 21.44 2.82
C ASP A 99 -9.14 21.97 1.41
N PHE A 100 -9.52 21.14 0.45
CA PHE A 100 -9.47 21.39 -0.97
C PHE A 100 -10.83 21.06 -1.61
N SER A 101 -11.90 21.21 -0.84
CA SER A 101 -13.26 21.01 -1.32
C SER A 101 -13.71 22.14 -2.25
N ARG A 102 -12.94 23.24 -2.34
CA ARG A 102 -13.22 24.42 -3.18
C ARG A 102 -14.62 24.99 -2.94
N GLY A 103 -15.12 24.85 -1.70
CA GLY A 103 -16.46 25.29 -1.29
C GLY A 103 -17.60 24.34 -1.66
N ALA A 104 -17.32 23.21 -2.31
CA ALA A 104 -18.32 22.16 -2.53
C ALA A 104 -18.79 21.56 -1.20
N LYS A 105 -20.10 21.28 -1.10
CA LYS A 105 -20.61 20.41 -0.04
C LYS A 105 -20.38 18.95 -0.41
N CYS A 106 -20.60 18.06 0.57
CA CYS A 106 -20.34 16.64 0.42
C CYS A 106 -20.95 16.00 -0.85
N ASP A 107 -22.11 16.45 -1.34
CA ASP A 107 -22.81 15.88 -2.50
C ASP A 107 -23.05 16.88 -3.64
N ASP A 108 -22.39 18.05 -3.59
CA ASP A 108 -22.58 19.15 -4.55
C ASP A 108 -21.51 19.16 -5.67
N SER A 109 -20.75 18.07 -5.86
CA SER A 109 -19.66 17.96 -6.84
C SER A 109 -19.70 16.64 -7.63
N PHE A 110 -18.79 16.49 -8.60
CA PHE A 110 -18.56 15.21 -9.29
C PHE A 110 -17.99 14.13 -8.35
N TYR A 111 -17.58 14.50 -7.15
CA TYR A 111 -17.14 13.60 -6.10
C TYR A 111 -17.96 13.80 -4.83
N ARG A 112 -17.86 12.84 -3.91
CA ARG A 112 -18.50 12.89 -2.60
C ARG A 112 -17.48 12.93 -1.48
N GLY A 113 -17.84 13.62 -0.40
CA GLY A 113 -17.02 13.76 0.79
C GLY A 113 -16.25 15.08 0.87
N SER A 114 -15.55 15.27 1.99
CA SER A 114 -14.65 16.40 2.20
C SER A 114 -13.29 16.08 1.57
N ARG A 115 -12.81 16.94 0.68
CA ARG A 115 -11.57 16.70 -0.06
C ARG A 115 -10.41 17.43 0.57
N TYR A 116 -9.27 16.75 0.71
CA TYR A 116 -8.06 17.30 1.33
C TYR A 116 -6.84 17.08 0.45
N ILE A 117 -5.92 18.04 0.46
CA ILE A 117 -4.66 18.00 -0.28
C ILE A 117 -3.50 18.34 0.65
N LYS A 118 -2.30 17.82 0.37
CA LYS A 118 -1.08 18.17 1.09
C LYS A 118 -0.11 18.90 0.16
N ASP A 119 0.54 19.94 0.66
CA ASP A 119 1.59 20.68 -0.05
C ASP A 119 1.19 21.21 -1.44
N ASN A 120 -0.12 21.35 -1.70
CA ASN A 120 -0.69 21.69 -3.01
C ASN A 120 -0.24 20.72 -4.14
N ASP A 121 0.03 19.46 -3.79
CA ASP A 121 0.38 18.39 -4.73
C ASP A 121 -0.88 17.59 -5.11
N PRO A 122 -1.40 17.71 -6.35
CA PRO A 122 -2.63 17.02 -6.77
C PRO A 122 -2.42 15.52 -6.99
N ALA A 123 -1.20 14.99 -6.86
CA ALA A 123 -0.94 13.57 -7.03
C ALA A 123 -1.71 12.68 -6.05
N VAL A 124 -2.03 13.21 -4.86
CA VAL A 124 -2.91 12.55 -3.90
C VAL A 124 -3.83 13.59 -3.28
N MET A 125 -5.13 13.44 -3.51
CA MET A 125 -6.17 14.13 -2.76
C MET A 125 -7.04 13.08 -2.05
N LEU A 126 -7.22 13.21 -0.75
CA LEU A 126 -8.02 12.29 0.05
C LEU A 126 -9.45 12.79 0.15
N LEU A 127 -10.40 11.85 0.11
CA LEU A 127 -11.81 12.11 0.37
C LEU A 127 -12.17 11.49 1.72
N PHE A 128 -12.76 12.28 2.61
CA PHE A 128 -13.29 11.80 3.89
C PHE A 128 -14.82 11.81 3.87
N ASP A 129 -15.41 10.81 4.51
CA ASP A 129 -16.85 10.74 4.71
C ASP A 129 -17.33 11.80 5.70
N LYS A 130 -18.65 11.91 5.88
CA LYS A 130 -19.27 12.90 6.77
C LYS A 130 -18.76 12.85 8.22
N ASN A 131 -18.28 11.70 8.68
CA ASN A 131 -17.80 11.50 10.05
C ASN A 131 -16.26 11.58 10.14
N GLY A 132 -15.59 11.90 9.04
CA GLY A 132 -14.14 12.11 9.00
C GLY A 132 -13.32 10.84 8.77
N TYR A 133 -13.92 9.72 8.34
CA TYR A 133 -13.16 8.52 7.96
C TYR A 133 -12.84 8.53 6.48
N VAL A 134 -11.67 8.02 6.08
CA VAL A 134 -11.28 7.97 4.66
C VAL A 134 -12.34 7.22 3.85
N ALA A 135 -12.74 7.80 2.73
CA ALA A 135 -13.80 7.29 1.86
C ALA A 135 -13.29 7.02 0.45
N GLY A 136 -12.23 7.71 0.03
CA GLY A 136 -11.67 7.58 -1.30
C GLY A 136 -10.39 8.37 -1.48
N ILE A 137 -9.86 8.29 -2.69
CA ILE A 137 -8.63 8.92 -3.12
C ILE A 137 -8.79 9.39 -4.57
N GLN A 138 -8.14 10.50 -4.87
CA GLN A 138 -8.13 11.11 -6.19
C GLN A 138 -6.70 11.41 -6.62
N MET A 139 -6.50 11.39 -7.93
CA MET A 139 -5.32 11.94 -8.59
C MET A 139 -5.76 13.03 -9.55
N GLY A 140 -5.18 14.21 -9.37
CA GLY A 140 -5.33 15.33 -10.29
C GLY A 140 -4.15 15.41 -11.25
N ALA A 141 -4.44 15.58 -12.53
CA ALA A 141 -3.47 15.90 -13.57
C ALA A 141 -3.70 17.34 -14.05
N LEU A 142 -2.72 18.22 -13.83
CA LEU A 142 -2.82 19.61 -14.28
C LEU A 142 -2.94 19.64 -15.81
N LYS A 143 -3.91 20.40 -16.34
CA LYS A 143 -4.14 20.50 -17.79
C LYS A 143 -2.92 21.04 -18.54
N ALA A 144 -2.07 21.81 -17.86
CA ALA A 144 -0.82 22.34 -18.42
C ALA A 144 0.29 21.29 -18.57
N GLU A 145 0.22 20.17 -17.85
CA GLU A 145 1.17 19.06 -17.94
C GLU A 145 0.71 17.98 -18.92
N LEU A 146 -0.56 18.01 -19.32
CA LEU A 146 -1.14 17.03 -20.21
C LEU A 146 -0.95 17.42 -21.70
N PRO A 147 -0.60 16.44 -22.56
CA PRO A 147 -0.79 16.54 -23.99
C PRO A 147 -2.24 16.93 -24.36
N ALA A 148 -2.40 17.66 -25.47
CA ALA A 148 -3.71 18.19 -25.88
C ALA A 148 -4.77 17.12 -26.20
N ASP A 149 -4.34 15.89 -26.46
CA ASP A 149 -5.16 14.71 -26.75
C ASP A 149 -5.47 13.87 -25.50
N LEU A 150 -5.06 14.31 -24.31
CA LEU A 150 -5.42 13.67 -23.04
C LEU A 150 -6.36 14.56 -22.20
N PRO A 151 -7.42 13.99 -21.61
CA PRO A 151 -7.86 12.60 -21.76
C PRO A 151 -8.40 12.31 -23.16
N SER A 152 -8.23 11.07 -23.63
CA SER A 152 -8.77 10.64 -24.92
C SER A 152 -10.29 10.65 -24.92
N ASP A 153 -10.91 10.74 -26.10
CA ASP A 153 -12.37 10.69 -26.21
C ASP A 153 -12.97 9.38 -25.70
N ALA A 154 -12.24 8.26 -25.83
CA ALA A 154 -12.66 6.95 -25.33
C ALA A 154 -12.62 6.88 -23.79
N MET A 155 -11.63 7.50 -23.15
CA MET A 155 -11.43 7.42 -21.70
C MET A 155 -11.91 8.64 -20.92
N LYS A 156 -12.45 9.67 -21.58
CA LYS A 156 -12.87 10.92 -20.92
C LYS A 156 -13.84 10.75 -19.75
N ASN A 157 -14.66 9.69 -19.75
CA ASN A 157 -15.61 9.44 -18.65
C ASN A 157 -14.91 9.12 -17.32
N MET A 158 -13.66 8.65 -17.36
CA MET A 158 -12.84 8.44 -16.16
C MET A 158 -12.37 9.77 -15.54
N TRP A 159 -12.34 10.84 -16.34
CA TRP A 159 -11.74 12.11 -16.01
C TRP A 159 -12.80 13.18 -15.80
N ASN A 160 -12.86 13.71 -14.58
CA ASN A 160 -13.74 14.82 -14.26
C ASN A 160 -12.99 16.14 -14.39
N ASP A 161 -13.63 17.13 -15.00
CA ASP A 161 -13.09 18.49 -15.09
C ASP A 161 -13.16 19.17 -13.72
N ASP A 162 -12.02 19.63 -13.21
CA ASP A 162 -11.92 20.40 -11.97
C ASP A 162 -11.12 21.69 -12.21
N GLY A 163 -11.55 22.48 -13.19
CA GLY A 163 -10.98 23.78 -13.47
C GLY A 163 -9.64 23.69 -14.20
N ASP A 164 -8.53 23.77 -13.46
CA ASP A 164 -7.16 23.75 -13.97
C ASP A 164 -6.57 22.34 -14.11
N MET A 165 -7.29 21.31 -13.65
CA MET A 165 -6.89 19.90 -13.75
C MET A 165 -8.03 19.01 -14.20
N TYR A 166 -7.67 17.80 -14.63
CA TYR A 166 -8.59 16.67 -14.71
C TYR A 166 -8.35 15.72 -13.53
N VAL A 167 -9.42 15.10 -13.02
CA VAL A 167 -9.37 14.27 -11.82
C VAL A 167 -9.95 12.89 -12.08
N ILE A 168 -9.21 11.86 -11.69
CA ILE A 168 -9.71 10.47 -11.58
C ILE A 168 -9.95 10.14 -10.11
N THR A 169 -10.96 9.31 -9.82
CA THR A 169 -11.43 9.05 -8.45
C THR A 169 -11.66 7.57 -8.22
N ALA A 170 -11.19 7.08 -7.07
CA ALA A 170 -11.57 5.79 -6.50
C ALA A 170 -12.15 5.98 -5.10
N TYR A 171 -13.20 5.24 -4.77
CA TYR A 171 -13.71 5.14 -3.41
C TYR A 171 -13.38 3.78 -2.81
N PHE A 172 -13.10 3.79 -1.51
CA PHE A 172 -12.95 2.60 -0.67
C PHE A 172 -14.27 2.17 -0.04
N VAL A 173 -15.27 3.06 -0.10
CA VAL A 173 -16.61 2.82 0.41
C VAL A 173 -17.65 3.14 -0.65
N ASN A 174 -18.85 2.56 -0.54
CA ASN A 174 -19.93 2.84 -1.48
C ASN A 174 -20.18 4.35 -1.55
N PRO A 175 -20.03 5.00 -2.73
CA PRO A 175 -20.13 6.45 -2.82
C PRO A 175 -21.47 7.01 -2.30
N ALA A 176 -22.55 6.23 -2.37
CA ALA A 176 -23.86 6.62 -1.86
C ALA A 176 -23.88 6.87 -0.33
N THR A 177 -22.97 6.26 0.43
CA THR A 177 -22.95 6.31 1.90
C THR A 177 -21.96 7.36 2.44
N VAL A 178 -21.08 7.92 1.58
CA VAL A 178 -20.04 8.87 1.97
C VAL A 178 -20.61 10.08 2.72
N CYS A 179 -21.75 10.61 2.27
CA CYS A 179 -22.40 11.76 2.92
C CYS A 179 -23.34 11.40 4.08
N THR A 180 -23.56 10.10 4.34
CA THR A 180 -24.13 9.64 5.61
C THR A 180 -23.05 9.35 6.65
N GLY A 181 -21.87 8.92 6.19
CA GLY A 181 -20.70 8.62 7.02
C GLY A 181 -20.74 7.23 7.65
N ARG A 182 -19.56 6.63 7.84
CA ARG A 182 -19.38 5.38 8.59
C ARG A 182 -19.36 5.65 10.09
N SER A 183 -19.79 4.68 10.87
CA SER A 183 -19.57 4.70 12.33
C SER A 183 -18.16 4.23 12.67
N GLU A 184 -17.64 4.59 13.85
CA GLU A 184 -16.35 4.09 14.35
C GLU A 184 -16.27 2.56 14.31
N ALA A 185 -17.32 1.87 14.75
CA ALA A 185 -17.37 0.41 14.72
C ALA A 185 -17.26 -0.18 13.31
N LEU A 186 -17.84 0.50 12.32
CA LEU A 186 -17.75 0.09 10.92
C LEU A 186 -16.35 0.35 10.36
N PHE A 187 -15.77 1.52 10.69
CA PHE A 187 -14.38 1.83 10.34
C PHE A 187 -13.38 0.84 10.94
N THR A 188 -13.57 0.41 12.20
CA THR A 188 -12.72 -0.62 12.81
C THR A 188 -12.84 -1.97 12.09
N LEU A 189 -14.05 -2.34 11.66
CA LEU A 189 -14.30 -3.62 10.98
C LEU A 189 -13.76 -3.64 9.54
N GLU A 190 -13.96 -2.56 8.79
CA GLU A 190 -13.63 -2.47 7.36
C GLU A 190 -12.24 -1.88 7.10
N GLY A 191 -11.68 -1.19 8.10
CA GLY A 191 -10.46 -0.41 7.94
C GLY A 191 -10.63 0.69 6.89
N THR A 192 -9.74 0.71 5.90
CA THR A 192 -9.76 1.69 4.80
C THR A 192 -11.08 1.62 4.02
N GLY A 193 -11.69 0.45 3.88
CA GLY A 193 -13.03 0.31 3.30
C GLY A 193 -13.41 -1.10 2.90
N GLU A 194 -14.65 -1.26 2.47
CA GLU A 194 -15.28 -2.54 2.15
C GLU A 194 -15.18 -2.93 0.66
N GLY A 195 -14.87 -1.98 -0.23
CA GLY A 195 -14.78 -2.26 -1.67
C GLY A 195 -14.01 -1.18 -2.44
N LEU A 196 -13.56 -1.50 -3.65
CA LEU A 196 -12.90 -0.52 -4.52
C LEU A 196 -13.87 -0.16 -5.65
N TYR A 197 -14.29 1.10 -5.66
CA TYR A 197 -15.24 1.66 -6.63
C TYR A 197 -14.51 2.68 -7.50
N ILE A 198 -14.24 2.33 -8.75
CA ILE A 198 -13.57 3.24 -9.69
C ILE A 198 -14.64 4.07 -10.39
N GLN A 199 -14.60 5.38 -10.20
CA GLN A 199 -15.57 6.28 -10.80
C GLN A 199 -15.37 6.36 -12.32
N ASN A 200 -16.45 6.19 -13.09
CA ASN A 200 -16.45 6.15 -14.55
C ASN A 200 -17.49 7.09 -15.18
N GLY A 201 -17.82 8.17 -14.48
CA GLY A 201 -18.68 9.25 -14.95
C GLY A 201 -18.86 10.33 -13.87
N PRO A 202 -19.64 11.38 -14.14
CA PRO A 202 -19.74 12.54 -13.24
C PRO A 202 -20.59 12.29 -11.98
N ASN A 203 -21.42 11.24 -11.94
CA ASN A 203 -22.24 10.93 -10.79
C ASN A 203 -21.66 9.75 -10.00
N PRO A 204 -20.91 9.99 -8.91
CA PRO A 204 -20.20 8.92 -8.20
C PRO A 204 -21.15 7.91 -7.55
N GLN A 205 -22.44 8.23 -7.38
CA GLN A 205 -23.41 7.28 -6.80
C GLN A 205 -23.82 6.17 -7.76
N TYR A 206 -23.68 6.37 -9.07
CA TYR A 206 -24.17 5.43 -10.09
C TYR A 206 -23.11 5.10 -11.15
N ASP A 207 -22.19 6.02 -11.39
CA ASP A 207 -21.17 5.93 -12.43
C ASP A 207 -19.87 5.41 -11.80
N TYR A 208 -19.87 4.12 -11.47
CA TYR A 208 -18.67 3.43 -11.00
C TYR A 208 -18.62 1.97 -11.45
N ASP A 209 -17.40 1.44 -11.52
CA ASP A 209 -17.14 0.01 -11.60
C ASP A 209 -16.71 -0.50 -10.23
N LEU A 210 -17.40 -1.52 -9.72
CA LEU A 210 -17.00 -2.23 -8.50
C LEU A 210 -15.97 -3.31 -8.87
N ILE A 211 -14.79 -3.21 -8.28
CA ILE A 211 -13.72 -4.15 -8.51
C ILE A 211 -13.95 -5.41 -7.65
N PRO A 212 -13.79 -6.62 -8.22
CA PRO A 212 -13.84 -7.86 -7.45
C PRO A 212 -12.86 -7.84 -6.27
N ARG A 213 -13.26 -8.41 -5.14
CA ARG A 213 -12.38 -8.50 -3.96
C ARG A 213 -11.48 -9.73 -4.03
N ASP A 214 -12.03 -10.84 -4.51
CA ASP A 214 -11.34 -12.10 -4.68
C ASP A 214 -10.80 -12.22 -6.12
N GLU A 215 -9.52 -12.56 -6.26
CA GLU A 215 -8.86 -12.71 -7.56
C GLU A 215 -9.55 -13.78 -8.43
N ALA A 216 -10.14 -14.78 -7.79
CA ALA A 216 -10.88 -15.85 -8.46
C ALA A 216 -12.07 -15.33 -9.30
N ASP A 217 -12.62 -14.17 -8.94
CA ASP A 217 -13.76 -13.58 -9.64
C ASP A 217 -13.35 -12.72 -10.85
N ILE A 218 -12.05 -12.38 -10.99
CA ILE A 218 -11.53 -11.59 -12.12
C ILE A 218 -11.83 -12.23 -13.46
N GLY A 219 -11.82 -13.56 -13.56
CA GLY A 219 -12.08 -14.29 -14.81
C GLY A 219 -13.47 -14.05 -15.42
N THR A 220 -14.37 -13.39 -14.70
CA THR A 220 -15.71 -12.97 -15.17
C THR A 220 -15.76 -11.53 -15.67
N THR A 221 -14.62 -10.82 -15.66
CA THR A 221 -14.49 -9.40 -16.01
C THR A 221 -13.61 -9.22 -17.26
N LEU A 222 -13.38 -7.98 -17.65
CA LEU A 222 -12.44 -7.62 -18.73
C LEU A 222 -11.01 -7.38 -18.21
N TRP A 223 -10.74 -7.54 -16.92
CA TRP A 223 -9.40 -7.41 -16.36
C TRP A 223 -8.53 -8.58 -16.82
N THR A 224 -7.47 -8.25 -17.55
CA THR A 224 -6.49 -9.19 -18.08
C THR A 224 -5.30 -9.30 -17.15
N GLN A 225 -4.80 -10.51 -16.94
CA GLN A 225 -3.69 -10.75 -16.03
C GLN A 225 -2.39 -10.13 -16.61
N GLY A 226 -1.73 -9.30 -15.81
CA GLY A 226 -0.38 -8.80 -16.05
C GLY A 226 0.67 -9.69 -15.40
N GLU A 227 1.85 -9.14 -15.16
CA GLU A 227 2.94 -9.83 -14.47
C GLU A 227 2.90 -9.60 -12.97
N CYS A 228 3.52 -10.56 -12.27
CA CYS A 228 3.75 -10.49 -10.84
C CYS A 228 5.05 -9.75 -10.57
N PHE A 229 5.00 -8.67 -9.79
CA PHE A 229 6.19 -7.94 -9.39
C PHE A 229 6.37 -8.00 -7.86
N TYR A 230 7.55 -8.45 -7.44
CA TYR A 230 7.92 -8.55 -6.02
C TYR A 230 7.86 -7.17 -5.35
N THR A 231 7.11 -7.04 -4.25
CA THR A 231 6.76 -5.80 -3.53
C THR A 231 5.67 -4.92 -4.15
N MET A 232 5.03 -5.37 -5.23
CA MET A 232 3.83 -4.73 -5.78
C MET A 232 2.62 -5.66 -5.72
N GLY A 233 2.81 -6.93 -6.07
CA GLY A 233 1.74 -7.93 -6.22
C GLY A 233 1.47 -8.29 -7.68
N GLN A 234 0.37 -9.01 -7.89
CA GLN A 234 -0.08 -9.47 -9.19
C GLN A 234 -0.85 -8.35 -9.87
N HIS A 235 -0.32 -7.85 -11.00
CA HIS A 235 -0.98 -6.80 -11.77
C HIS A 235 -2.14 -7.35 -12.60
N TYR A 236 -3.18 -6.55 -12.75
CA TYR A 236 -4.22 -6.74 -13.75
C TYR A 236 -4.48 -5.43 -14.50
N TRP A 237 -4.65 -5.55 -15.82
CA TRP A 237 -4.84 -4.43 -16.74
C TRP A 237 -6.18 -4.58 -17.46
N TYR A 238 -6.94 -3.50 -17.59
CA TYR A 238 -8.28 -3.59 -18.17
C TYR A 238 -8.23 -3.77 -19.70
N ASN A 239 -8.76 -4.89 -20.17
CA ASN A 239 -8.98 -5.22 -21.58
C ASN A 239 -7.77 -4.96 -22.51
N VAL A 240 -6.55 -5.26 -22.05
CA VAL A 240 -5.33 -4.98 -22.81
C VAL A 240 -5.12 -6.03 -23.91
N THR A 241 -4.87 -5.55 -25.13
CA THR A 241 -4.41 -6.36 -26.27
C THR A 241 -3.18 -5.72 -26.91
N ALA A 242 -2.40 -6.49 -27.66
CA ALA A 242 -1.19 -5.98 -28.31
C ALA A 242 -1.49 -4.90 -29.36
N ASP A 243 -2.61 -5.04 -30.06
CA ASP A 243 -3.05 -4.21 -31.19
C ASP A 243 -4.06 -3.11 -30.81
N MET A 244 -4.27 -2.86 -29.51
CA MET A 244 -5.22 -1.84 -29.05
C MET A 244 -4.77 -0.42 -29.41
N SER A 245 -5.75 0.48 -29.58
CA SER A 245 -5.46 1.92 -29.65
C SER A 245 -4.98 2.41 -28.29
N CYS A 246 -3.98 3.29 -28.28
CA CYS A 246 -3.57 3.96 -27.06
C CYS A 246 -4.69 4.85 -26.50
N GLU A 247 -5.62 5.33 -27.33
CA GLU A 247 -6.78 6.09 -26.86
C GLU A 247 -7.70 5.26 -25.95
N ASP A 248 -7.72 3.94 -26.11
CA ASP A 248 -8.57 3.04 -25.33
C ASP A 248 -7.92 2.56 -24.03
N PHE A 249 -6.68 2.98 -23.75
CA PHE A 249 -5.94 2.51 -22.58
C PHE A 249 -6.55 3.04 -21.27
N PHE A 250 -7.07 2.11 -20.46
CA PHE A 250 -7.71 2.42 -19.19
C PHE A 250 -6.68 2.87 -18.15
N PRO A 251 -6.88 4.01 -17.45
CA PRO A 251 -5.84 4.64 -16.64
C PRO A 251 -5.67 4.01 -15.25
N VAL A 252 -6.13 2.77 -15.06
CA VAL A 252 -6.13 2.07 -13.77
C VAL A 252 -5.61 0.64 -13.95
N PHE A 253 -4.76 0.20 -13.02
CA PHE A 253 -4.39 -1.20 -12.85
C PHE A 253 -4.76 -1.68 -11.45
N LEU A 254 -5.00 -2.99 -11.30
CA LEU A 254 -5.30 -3.61 -10.02
C LEU A 254 -4.11 -4.41 -9.50
N LEU A 255 -4.02 -4.56 -8.18
CA LEU A 255 -3.00 -5.36 -7.51
C LEU A 255 -3.66 -6.37 -6.57
N TYR A 256 -3.31 -7.63 -6.77
CA TYR A 256 -3.70 -8.72 -5.90
C TYR A 256 -2.49 -9.31 -5.19
N ASN A 257 -2.69 -9.78 -3.96
CA ASN A 257 -1.70 -10.51 -3.20
C ASN A 257 -2.38 -11.68 -2.51
N SER A 258 -1.85 -12.89 -2.68
CA SER A 258 -2.45 -14.11 -2.12
C SER A 258 -3.94 -14.28 -2.45
N GLY A 259 -4.35 -13.94 -3.69
CA GLY A 259 -5.74 -14.08 -4.14
C GLY A 259 -6.69 -12.97 -3.71
N ARG A 260 -6.20 -11.89 -3.07
CA ARG A 260 -7.04 -10.82 -2.50
C ARG A 260 -6.62 -9.46 -3.03
N LEU A 261 -7.59 -8.62 -3.39
CA LEU A 261 -7.35 -7.24 -3.80
C LEU A 261 -6.74 -6.46 -2.62
N ASN A 262 -5.50 -6.02 -2.77
CA ASN A 262 -4.78 -5.31 -1.71
C ASN A 262 -4.21 -3.96 -2.17
N GLY A 263 -4.28 -3.67 -3.47
CA GLY A 263 -3.84 -2.41 -4.05
C GLY A 263 -4.45 -2.16 -5.41
N PHE A 264 -4.18 -0.98 -5.93
CA PHE A 264 -4.44 -0.58 -7.31
C PHE A 264 -3.49 0.57 -7.66
N GLY A 265 -3.59 1.11 -8.86
CA GLY A 265 -2.84 2.32 -9.18
C GLY A 265 -3.31 3.01 -10.42
N TRP A 266 -2.76 4.21 -10.60
CA TRP A 266 -2.99 5.05 -11.77
C TRP A 266 -1.89 4.80 -12.80
N ASN A 267 -2.25 4.77 -14.08
CA ASN A 267 -1.29 4.69 -15.18
C ASN A 267 -1.66 5.69 -16.28
N ILE A 268 -0.89 6.78 -16.34
CA ILE A 268 -1.14 7.91 -17.21
C ILE A 268 -0.05 7.96 -18.28
N LYS A 269 -0.45 8.06 -19.54
CA LYS A 269 0.46 8.14 -20.71
C LYS A 269 1.01 9.55 -20.93
N ALA A 270 1.43 10.19 -19.86
CA ALA A 270 2.09 11.48 -19.84
C ALA A 270 2.97 11.59 -18.60
N TYR A 271 4.01 12.41 -18.68
CA TYR A 271 4.79 12.78 -17.50
C TYR A 271 4.04 13.81 -16.66
N LEU A 272 3.68 13.45 -15.43
CA LEU A 272 3.14 14.35 -14.40
C LEU A 272 4.18 14.58 -13.29
N GLY A 273 4.33 15.82 -12.80
CA GLY A 273 5.33 16.13 -11.78
C GLY A 273 4.85 15.90 -10.35
N SER A 274 5.39 14.90 -9.64
CA SER A 274 5.27 14.77 -8.18
C SER A 274 6.30 13.76 -7.64
N PRO A 275 6.83 13.93 -6.42
CA PRO A 275 7.64 12.89 -5.75
C PRO A 275 6.86 11.61 -5.42
N ARG A 276 5.52 11.61 -5.56
CA ARG A 276 4.64 10.46 -5.35
C ARG A 276 4.39 9.64 -6.60
N TYR A 277 4.86 10.09 -7.76
CA TYR A 277 4.75 9.37 -9.02
C TYR A 277 6.00 8.55 -9.30
N GLU A 278 5.80 7.40 -9.93
CA GLU A 278 6.87 6.64 -10.57
C GLU A 278 6.83 6.89 -12.09
N HIS A 279 8.01 6.88 -12.71
CA HIS A 279 8.16 7.11 -14.14
C HIS A 279 8.88 5.93 -14.78
N PRO A 280 8.18 4.79 -14.98
CA PRO A 280 8.77 3.64 -15.64
C PRO A 280 9.12 3.98 -17.09
N THR A 281 10.29 3.53 -17.55
CA THR A 281 10.65 3.56 -18.97
C THR A 281 9.99 2.39 -19.70
N THR A 282 9.93 2.44 -21.03
CA THR A 282 9.36 1.32 -21.80
C THR A 282 10.16 0.02 -21.64
N ASP A 283 11.44 0.10 -21.32
CA ASP A 283 12.35 -1.04 -21.12
C ASP A 283 11.99 -1.92 -19.92
N VAL A 284 11.09 -1.46 -19.04
CA VAL A 284 10.68 -2.19 -17.82
C VAL A 284 9.23 -2.68 -17.87
N LEU A 285 8.52 -2.46 -18.98
CA LEU A 285 7.10 -2.80 -19.11
C LEU A 285 6.83 -4.30 -19.05
N ASP A 286 7.77 -5.13 -19.52
CA ASP A 286 7.69 -6.59 -19.47
C ASP A 286 7.70 -7.15 -18.05
N MET A 287 8.08 -6.35 -17.05
CA MET A 287 7.98 -6.72 -15.64
C MET A 287 6.55 -6.55 -15.08
N PHE A 288 5.66 -5.85 -15.78
CA PHE A 288 4.30 -5.56 -15.31
C PHE A 288 3.20 -6.07 -16.25
N PHE A 289 3.50 -6.18 -17.55
CA PHE A 289 2.57 -6.59 -18.59
C PHE A 289 2.94 -7.96 -19.16
N LYS A 290 1.97 -8.87 -19.23
CA LYS A 290 2.07 -10.10 -20.04
C LYS A 290 1.92 -9.82 -21.53
N VAL A 291 1.08 -8.85 -21.86
CA VAL A 291 0.85 -8.36 -23.22
C VAL A 291 1.05 -6.85 -23.17
N ILE A 292 2.08 -6.36 -23.84
CA ILE A 292 2.39 -4.93 -23.92
C ILE A 292 1.70 -4.38 -25.18
N PRO A 293 0.84 -3.36 -25.06
CA PRO A 293 0.30 -2.64 -26.22
C PRO A 293 1.43 -2.07 -27.09
N GLU A 294 1.40 -2.34 -28.39
CA GLU A 294 2.41 -1.80 -29.33
C GLU A 294 2.44 -0.27 -29.32
N CYS A 295 1.29 0.35 -29.02
CA CYS A 295 1.14 1.80 -28.97
C CYS A 295 2.00 2.46 -27.87
N PHE A 296 2.41 1.74 -26.81
CA PHE A 296 3.27 2.30 -25.76
C PHE A 296 4.65 2.70 -26.29
N PHE A 297 5.20 1.94 -27.23
CA PHE A 297 6.49 2.26 -27.86
C PHE A 297 6.41 3.47 -28.81
N ALA A 298 5.23 3.73 -29.39
CA ALA A 298 5.03 4.83 -30.33
C ALA A 298 4.63 6.14 -29.64
N GLU A 299 3.83 6.07 -28.57
CA GLU A 299 3.22 7.24 -27.94
C GLU A 299 3.69 7.51 -26.52
N ALA A 300 3.87 6.48 -25.69
CA ALA A 300 4.24 6.67 -24.29
C ALA A 300 5.74 6.99 -24.14
N ASP A 301 6.62 6.34 -24.91
CA ASP A 301 8.08 6.60 -24.88
C ASP A 301 8.44 8.10 -25.09
N PRO A 302 7.92 8.81 -26.11
CA PRO A 302 8.24 10.23 -26.30
C PRO A 302 7.55 11.17 -25.29
N ARG A 303 6.43 10.76 -24.67
CA ARG A 303 5.61 11.60 -23.77
C ARG A 303 5.92 11.38 -22.28
N GLY A 304 6.60 10.27 -21.97
CA GLY A 304 6.74 9.74 -20.63
C GLY A 304 5.47 9.01 -20.15
N ALA A 305 5.66 8.20 -19.11
CA ALA A 305 4.59 7.55 -18.38
C ALA A 305 4.66 7.97 -16.90
N THR A 306 3.48 8.10 -16.28
CA THR A 306 3.33 8.29 -14.85
C THR A 306 2.53 7.14 -14.29
N THR A 307 3.06 6.50 -13.25
CA THR A 307 2.30 5.58 -12.41
C THR A 307 2.23 6.07 -10.97
N GLN A 308 1.22 5.62 -10.26
CA GLN A 308 1.16 5.74 -8.81
C GLN A 308 0.57 4.46 -8.25
N HIS A 309 1.32 3.79 -7.39
CA HIS A 309 0.79 2.64 -6.65
C HIS A 309 0.10 3.11 -5.38
N ILE A 310 -1.06 2.50 -5.09
CA ILE A 310 -1.87 2.72 -3.89
C ILE A 310 -2.13 1.36 -3.24
N TYR A 311 -1.69 1.21 -2.00
CA TYR A 311 -1.81 -0.01 -1.21
C TYR A 311 -2.77 0.22 -0.05
N MET A 312 -3.60 -0.78 0.23
CA MET A 312 -4.58 -0.73 1.32
C MET A 312 -4.14 -1.61 2.51
N ASP A 313 -2.90 -2.10 2.48
CA ASP A 313 -2.29 -2.93 3.51
C ASP A 313 -1.08 -2.24 4.17
N SER A 314 -0.78 -2.62 5.42
CA SER A 314 0.28 -2.01 6.22
C SER A 314 1.70 -2.40 5.81
N SER A 315 1.85 -3.41 4.96
CA SER A 315 3.11 -4.13 4.75
C SER A 315 3.37 -4.41 3.27
N PRO A 316 3.30 -3.39 2.39
CA PRO A 316 3.32 -3.62 0.93
C PRO A 316 4.66 -4.17 0.42
N SER A 317 5.73 -4.02 1.19
CA SER A 317 7.03 -4.66 0.93
C SER A 317 6.98 -6.20 0.92
N PHE A 318 5.89 -6.81 1.43
CA PHE A 318 5.67 -8.24 1.44
C PHE A 318 4.61 -8.73 0.43
N ASN A 319 4.25 -7.90 -0.55
CA ASN A 319 3.35 -8.28 -1.63
C ASN A 319 4.11 -9.07 -2.70
N PHE A 320 3.85 -10.37 -2.81
CA PHE A 320 4.64 -11.30 -3.63
C PHE A 320 3.86 -12.05 -4.70
N CYS A 321 2.54 -11.83 -4.76
CA CYS A 321 1.58 -12.72 -5.43
C CYS A 321 1.46 -14.03 -4.62
#